data_AF-A0A511H7Z4-F1
#
_entry.id   AF-A0A511H7Z4-F1
#
_cell.length_a   1.000
_cell.length_b   1.000
_cell.length_c   1.000
_cell.angle_alpha   90.00
_cell.angle_beta   90.00
_cell.angle_gamma   90.00
#
_symmetry.space_group_name_H-M   'P 1'
#
loop_
_entity.id
_entity.type
_entity.pdbx_description
1 polymer ?
#
loop_
_entity_poly.entity_id
_entity_poly.type
_entity_poly.pdbx_seq_one_letter_code
_entity_poly.pdbx_strand_id
1 'polypeptide(L)'
;MERKVGSSTVTAKEVKAALEKARTLSAEEEKVLRMRHGAGASSTRAPLPRAAGNNQELGDELLLIEMQLMKAMRARAGGKPAATASSKPVAATRARDAAANPTKDKIVRALRKKK
;
A
#
# COMPACT_ATOMS: atom_id res chain seq x y z
N MET A 1 6.51 -34.36 34.22
CA MET A 1 7.04 -32.99 34.04
C MET A 1 6.40 -32.38 32.80
N GLU A 2 5.28 -31.68 32.97
CA GLU A 2 4.67 -30.93 31.88
C GLU A 2 5.44 -29.62 31.71
N ARG A 3 6.16 -29.47 30.60
CA ARG A 3 6.77 -28.20 30.25
C ARG A 3 5.66 -27.25 29.84
N LYS A 4 5.31 -26.33 30.74
CA LYS A 4 4.45 -25.19 30.43
C LYS A 4 5.21 -24.31 29.44
N VAL A 5 5.10 -24.60 28.14
CA VAL A 5 5.58 -23.72 27.09
C VAL A 5 4.66 -22.52 27.11
N GLY A 6 5.07 -21.45 27.78
CA GLY A 6 4.35 -20.19 27.80
C GLY A 6 4.11 -19.75 26.36
N SER A 7 2.85 -19.74 25.94
CA SER A 7 2.46 -19.18 24.65
C SER A 7 2.58 -17.66 24.74
N SER A 8 3.79 -17.14 24.53
CA SER A 8 4.00 -15.72 24.36
C SER A 8 3.50 -15.33 22.98
N THR A 9 2.41 -14.56 22.94
CA THR A 9 1.90 -14.01 21.69
C THR A 9 2.84 -12.88 21.27
N VAL A 10 3.65 -13.14 20.26
CA VAL A 10 4.56 -12.13 19.69
C VAL A 10 3.75 -11.16 18.84
N THR A 11 3.70 -9.89 19.24
CA THR A 11 2.93 -8.87 18.54
C THR A 11 3.73 -8.22 17.41
N ALA A 12 3.05 -7.74 16.37
CA ALA A 12 3.68 -7.04 15.25
C ALA A 12 4.50 -5.80 15.69
N LYS A 13 4.08 -5.12 16.76
CA LYS A 13 4.76 -3.95 17.32
C LYS A 13 6.10 -4.31 17.95
N GLU A 14 6.14 -5.42 18.69
CA GLU A 14 7.37 -5.92 19.32
C GLU A 14 8.36 -6.39 18.26
N VAL A 15 7.88 -7.10 17.23
CA VAL A 15 8.73 -7.52 16.10
C VAL A 15 9.29 -6.30 15.38
N LYS A 16 8.45 -5.28 15.11
CA LYS A 16 8.94 -4.05 14.47
C LYS A 16 10.07 -3.40 15.29
N ALA A 17 9.86 -3.22 16.60
CA ALA A 17 10.84 -2.59 17.49
C ALA A 17 12.12 -3.43 17.64
N ALA A 18 12.02 -4.77 17.61
CA ALA A 18 13.17 -5.66 17.65
C ALA A 18 13.96 -5.64 16.33
N LEU A 19 13.27 -5.64 15.19
CA LEU A 19 13.90 -5.59 13.87
C LEU A 19 14.63 -4.26 13.63
N GLU A 20 14.13 -3.14 14.13
CA GLU A 20 14.84 -1.85 14.05
C GLU A 20 16.18 -1.85 14.82
N LYS A 21 16.32 -2.72 15.83
CA LYS A 21 17.55 -2.85 16.64
C LYS A 21 18.49 -3.96 16.14
N ALA A 22 17.97 -4.88 15.33
CA ALA A 22 18.73 -6.01 14.82
C ALA A 22 19.76 -5.54 13.78
N ARG A 23 21.01 -6.01 13.91
CA ARG A 23 22.12 -5.69 12.99
C ARG A 23 22.72 -6.91 12.29
N THR A 24 22.31 -8.10 12.70
CA THR A 24 22.89 -9.38 12.25
C THR A 24 21.99 -10.13 11.27
N LEU A 25 20.75 -9.66 11.08
CA LEU A 25 19.81 -10.30 10.16
C LEU A 25 20.12 -9.87 8.74
N SER A 26 20.09 -10.84 7.82
CA SER A 26 20.05 -10.54 6.40
C SER A 26 18.70 -9.89 6.01
N ALA A 27 18.69 -9.19 4.88
CA ALA A 27 17.47 -8.55 4.38
C ALA A 27 16.34 -9.55 4.10
N GLU A 28 16.68 -10.78 3.72
CA GLU A 28 15.70 -11.84 3.44
C GLU A 28 15.08 -12.39 4.73
N GLU A 29 15.89 -12.62 5.76
CA GLU A 29 15.41 -13.06 7.08
C GLU A 29 14.52 -12.00 7.73
N GLU A 30 14.92 -10.73 7.68
CA GLU A 30 14.11 -9.61 8.16
C GLU A 30 12.76 -9.55 7.43
N LYS A 31 12.77 -9.72 6.10
CA LYS A 31 11.55 -9.74 5.28
C LYS A 31 10.62 -10.89 5.69
N VAL A 32 11.15 -12.10 5.87
CA VAL A 32 10.36 -13.28 6.27
C VAL A 32 9.72 -13.06 7.65
N LEU A 33 10.47 -12.52 8.62
CA LEU A 33 9.94 -12.20 9.95
C LEU A 33 8.82 -11.15 9.88
N ARG A 34 9.01 -10.10 9.08
CA ARG A 34 7.97 -9.09 8.83
C ARG A 34 6.71 -9.68 8.25
N MET A 35 6.84 -10.54 7.23
CA MET A 35 5.71 -11.21 6.59
C MET A 35 4.99 -12.17 7.56
N ARG A 36 5.74 -12.94 8.35
CA ARG A 36 5.17 -13.92 9.29
C ARG A 36 4.37 -13.26 10.40
N HIS A 37 4.85 -12.13 10.91
CA HIS A 37 4.26 -11.45 12.07
C HIS A 37 3.40 -10.22 11.69
N GLY A 38 3.23 -9.95 10.40
CA GLY A 38 2.50 -8.76 9.92
C GLY A 38 3.14 -7.44 10.34
N ALA A 39 4.46 -7.44 10.64
CA ALA A 39 5.18 -6.22 10.94
C ALA A 39 5.44 -5.47 9.63
N GLY A 40 4.80 -4.31 9.46
CA GLY A 40 4.95 -3.49 8.26
C GLY A 40 6.39 -3.05 7.99
N ALA A 41 6.63 -2.49 6.80
CA ALA A 41 7.93 -1.92 6.42
C ALA A 41 8.44 -0.91 7.46
N SER A 42 9.77 -0.77 7.58
CA SER A 42 10.37 0.13 8.59
C SER A 42 9.85 1.56 8.43
N SER A 43 9.70 2.02 7.18
CA SER A 43 9.10 3.31 6.83
C SER A 43 8.08 3.17 5.71
N THR A 44 6.93 3.82 5.88
CA THR A 44 5.89 3.98 4.85
C THR A 44 6.11 5.20 3.97
N ARG A 45 7.09 6.05 4.30
CA ARG A 45 7.41 7.29 3.58
C ARG A 45 8.75 7.24 2.85
N ALA A 46 9.65 6.35 3.27
CA ALA A 46 10.93 6.18 2.58
C ALA A 46 10.68 5.57 1.19
N PRO A 47 11.37 6.05 0.14
CA PRO A 47 11.36 5.38 -1.15
C PRO A 47 11.78 3.92 -0.99
N LEU A 48 11.11 3.01 -1.70
CA LEU A 48 11.52 1.61 -1.71
C LEU A 48 12.96 1.49 -2.24
N PRO A 49 13.79 0.61 -1.66
CA PRO A 49 15.12 0.36 -2.17
C PRO A 49 15.03 -0.09 -3.63
N ARG A 50 15.79 0.58 -4.50
CA ARG A 50 15.85 0.24 -5.93
C ARG A 50 16.75 -0.97 -6.12
N ALA A 51 16.36 -1.89 -7.00
CA ALA A 51 17.16 -3.09 -7.30
C ALA A 51 18.58 -2.75 -7.80
N ALA A 52 18.74 -1.62 -8.49
CA ALA A 52 20.03 -1.14 -8.99
C ALA A 52 20.97 -0.60 -7.88
N GLY A 53 20.47 -0.35 -6.66
CA GLY A 53 21.26 0.26 -5.58
C GLY A 53 21.88 1.59 -6.02
N ASN A 54 23.21 1.67 -5.99
CA ASN A 54 23.99 2.83 -6.41
C ASN A 54 24.59 2.69 -7.84
N ASN A 55 24.26 1.62 -8.57
CA ASN A 55 24.75 1.42 -9.93
C ASN A 55 23.79 2.07 -10.93
N GLN A 56 24.21 3.20 -11.51
CA GLN A 56 23.39 3.96 -12.46
C GLN A 56 23.19 3.21 -13.78
N GLU A 57 24.21 2.53 -14.30
CA GLU A 57 24.13 1.77 -15.56
C GLU A 57 23.09 0.66 -15.48
N LEU A 58 23.10 -0.12 -14.39
CA LEU A 58 22.05 -1.12 -14.12
C LEU A 58 20.68 -0.47 -13.96
N GLY A 59 20.61 0.73 -13.39
CA GLY A 59 19.37 1.50 -13.27
C GLY A 59 18.77 1.84 -14.63
N ASP A 60 19.60 2.28 -15.57
CA ASP A 60 19.20 2.65 -16.93
C ASP A 60 18.78 1.42 -17.73
N GLU A 61 19.48 0.29 -17.60
CA GLU A 61 19.10 -0.99 -18.20
C GLU A 61 17.74 -1.49 -17.71
N LEU A 62 17.52 -1.48 -16.39
CA LEU A 62 16.25 -1.88 -15.79
C LEU A 62 15.11 -0.96 -16.24
N LEU A 63 15.35 0.34 -16.35
CA LEU A 63 14.37 1.31 -16.86
C LEU A 63 14.02 1.02 -18.33
N LEU A 64 15.01 0.73 -19.16
CA LEU A 64 14.79 0.38 -20.56
C LEU A 64 13.91 -0.87 -20.70
N ILE A 65 14.20 -1.91 -19.90
CA ILE A 65 13.41 -3.16 -19.88
C ILE A 65 11.97 -2.87 -19.45
N GLU A 66 11.76 -2.06 -18.41
CA GLU A 66 10.43 -1.67 -17.93
C GLU A 66 9.62 -0.96 -19.03
N MET A 67 10.24 0.00 -19.73
CA MET A 67 9.61 0.70 -20.84
C MET A 67 9.20 -0.26 -21.97
N GLN A 68 10.06 -1.21 -22.32
CA GLN A 68 9.76 -2.22 -23.35
C GLN A 68 8.61 -3.13 -22.93
N LEU A 69 8.60 -3.58 -21.67
CA LEU A 69 7.53 -4.40 -21.11
C LEU A 69 6.19 -3.65 -21.14
N MET A 70 6.17 -2.38 -20.71
CA MET A 70 4.97 -1.55 -20.71
C MET A 70 4.43 -1.29 -22.13
N LYS A 71 5.32 -1.07 -23.10
CA LYS A 71 4.94 -0.99 -24.51
C LYS A 71 4.33 -2.30 -25.00
N ALA A 72 4.94 -3.44 -24.69
CA ALA A 72 4.44 -4.76 -25.06
C ALA A 72 3.08 -5.07 -24.41
N MET A 73 2.89 -4.71 -23.14
CA MET A 73 1.62 -4.85 -22.43
C MET A 73 0.52 -3.99 -23.08
N ARG A 74 0.83 -2.75 -23.45
CA ARG A 74 -0.12 -1.86 -24.14
C ARG A 74 -0.49 -2.37 -25.53
N ALA A 75 0.48 -2.90 -26.27
CA ALA A 75 0.24 -3.54 -27.57
C ALA A 75 -0.70 -4.75 -27.42
N ARG A 76 -0.47 -5.60 -26.40
CA ARG A 76 -1.36 -6.73 -26.09
C ARG A 76 -2.77 -6.31 -25.66
N ALA A 77 -2.90 -5.20 -24.93
CA ALA A 77 -4.19 -4.70 -24.44
C ALA A 77 -5.02 -3.95 -25.51
N GLY A 78 -4.64 -4.00 -26.79
CA GLY A 78 -5.40 -3.41 -27.89
C GLY A 78 -5.41 -1.88 -27.90
N GLY A 79 -4.35 -1.22 -27.40
CA GLY A 79 -4.18 0.23 -27.51
C GLY A 79 -5.14 1.09 -26.68
N LYS A 80 -6.01 0.49 -25.86
CA LYS A 80 -6.79 1.25 -24.87
C LYS A 80 -5.81 1.84 -23.85
N PRO A 81 -5.75 3.16 -23.66
CA PRO A 81 -4.93 3.74 -22.61
C PRO A 81 -5.39 3.15 -21.28
N ALA A 82 -4.46 2.53 -20.53
CA ALA A 82 -4.69 2.25 -19.13
C ALA A 82 -5.06 3.58 -18.48
N ALA A 83 -6.25 3.68 -17.89
CA ALA A 83 -6.69 4.85 -17.15
C ALA A 83 -5.66 5.12 -16.04
N THR A 84 -4.75 6.05 -16.30
CA THR A 84 -3.76 6.51 -15.34
C THR A 84 -4.51 7.22 -14.23
N ALA A 85 -4.74 6.50 -13.14
CA ALA A 85 -5.16 7.10 -11.88
C ALA A 85 -3.99 7.91 -11.31
N SER A 86 -3.81 9.13 -11.78
CA SER A 86 -2.95 10.12 -11.13
C SER A 86 -3.23 11.53 -11.61
N SER A 87 -4.04 12.25 -10.84
CA SER A 87 -3.71 13.58 -10.28
C SER A 87 -4.98 14.42 -10.13
N LYS A 88 -5.32 14.65 -8.86
CA LYS A 88 -6.26 15.70 -8.43
C LYS A 88 -5.69 17.06 -8.86
N PRO A 89 -6.56 18.03 -9.17
CA PRO A 89 -6.55 19.25 -8.38
C PRO A 89 -7.88 19.45 -7.66
N VAL A 90 -7.78 20.18 -6.55
CA VAL A 90 -8.81 20.50 -5.58
C VAL A 90 -9.93 21.35 -6.19
N ALA A 91 -11.14 21.21 -5.61
CA ALA A 91 -12.33 22.04 -5.78
C ALA A 91 -13.29 21.70 -6.93
N ALA A 92 -14.05 20.60 -6.75
CA ALA A 92 -15.45 20.57 -7.18
C ALA A 92 -16.26 19.68 -6.24
N THR A 93 -17.03 20.33 -5.38
CA THR A 93 -18.34 19.89 -4.88
C THR A 93 -18.42 18.60 -4.06
N ARG A 94 -18.43 18.79 -2.73
CA ARG A 94 -18.99 17.93 -1.69
C ARG A 94 -20.47 17.56 -1.94
N ALA A 95 -20.80 16.81 -2.98
CA ALA A 95 -22.21 16.59 -3.34
C ALA A 95 -22.56 15.23 -3.95
N ARG A 96 -21.68 14.21 -3.91
CA ARG A 96 -21.97 12.93 -4.59
C ARG A 96 -21.79 11.63 -3.80
N ASP A 97 -21.58 11.68 -2.48
CA ASP A 97 -21.71 10.51 -1.60
C ASP A 97 -22.97 10.55 -0.70
N ALA A 98 -23.95 11.37 -1.09
CA ALA A 98 -25.31 11.36 -0.52
C ALA A 98 -26.29 10.55 -1.40
N ALA A 99 -25.84 9.45 -1.99
CA ALA A 99 -26.70 8.47 -2.66
C ALA A 99 -26.10 7.09 -2.39
N ALA A 100 -26.63 6.24 -1.49
CA ALA A 100 -28.00 5.79 -1.48
C ALA A 100 -28.46 5.39 -0.05
N ASN A 101 -29.17 6.27 0.65
CA ASN A 101 -29.95 5.85 1.82
C ASN A 101 -31.33 6.54 1.81
N PRO A 102 -32.38 5.86 1.30
CA PRO A 102 -33.71 6.46 1.10
C PRO A 102 -34.36 6.93 2.41
N THR A 103 -33.88 6.46 3.56
CA THR A 103 -34.36 6.87 4.89
C THR A 103 -33.91 8.29 5.25
N LYS A 104 -32.68 8.68 4.88
CA LYS A 104 -32.16 10.02 5.18
C LYS A 104 -32.94 11.10 4.42
N ASP A 105 -33.33 10.83 3.18
CA ASP A 105 -34.13 11.76 2.38
C ASP A 105 -35.54 11.98 2.94
N LYS A 106 -36.19 10.93 3.46
CA LYS A 106 -37.48 11.05 4.13
C LYS A 106 -37.40 11.96 5.37
N ILE A 107 -36.35 11.80 6.17
CA ILE A 107 -36.12 12.60 7.39
C ILE A 107 -35.89 14.08 7.04
N VAL A 108 -35.03 14.36 6.06
CA VAL A 108 -34.73 15.74 5.63
C VAL A 108 -35.99 16.41 5.06
N ARG A 109 -36.79 15.68 4.27
CA ARG A 109 -38.05 16.20 3.73
C ARG A 109 -39.08 16.51 4.83
N ALA A 110 -39.17 15.66 5.85
CA ALA A 110 -40.07 15.89 6.98
C ALA A 110 -39.68 17.14 7.80
N LEU A 111 -38.38 17.33 8.06
CA LEU A 111 -37.87 18.50 8.79
C LEU A 111 -38.09 19.80 8.02
N ARG A 112 -37.95 19.79 6.69
CA ARG A 112 -38.21 20.97 5.84
C ARG A 112 -39.68 21.39 5.79
N LYS A 113 -40.62 20.46 5.97
CA LYS A 113 -42.07 20.73 5.98
C LYS A 113 -42.58 21.36 7.28
N LYS A 114 -41.76 21.39 8.34
CA LYS A 114 -42.14 21.89 9.67
C LYS A 114 -41.68 23.34 9.91
N LYS A 115 -41.26 24.06 8.86
CA LYS A 115 -41.02 25.51 8.88
C LYS A 115 -42.16 26.22 8.19
#